data_AF-A0A9Q8QUU2-F1
#
_entry.id   AF-A0A9Q8QUU2-F1
#
_cell.length_a   1.000
_cell.length_b   1.000
_cell.length_c   1.000
_cell.angle_alpha   90.00
_cell.angle_beta   90.00
_cell.angle_gamma   90.00
#
_symmetry.space_group_name_H-M   'P 1'
#
loop_
_entity.id
_entity.type
_entity.pdbx_description
1 polymer ?
#
loop_
_entity_poly.entity_id
_entity_poly.type
_entity_poly.pdbx_seq_one_letter_code
_entity_poly.pdbx_strand_id
1 'polypeptide(L)'
;MTEQHIDPATPLDRLDMMLVASGLVESRAKAQRLIKAGHVRVDGETITKPSFMVKAGHSELAVDKGDDYVSRGAYKLLGAFETFAGNGLTGPESLECLDIGASTGGFTDVLLRGGAAKVVALDVGHGQLDPRIANDEHVIEMSGVNIREVEADDLPYRPAMIVSDVSFISLTYVIPVIARIAAPGAQIVLLVKPQFEVGRAGLGKNGIVEDSALRERALHDVVACAEQHGLDVVATADSPIIGTHGNEEYLLYAVLR
;
A
#
# COMPACT_ATOMS: atom_id res chain seq x y z
N MET A 1 10.83 -18.37 -6.28
CA MET A 1 10.87 -18.34 -7.77
C MET A 1 9.62 -19.03 -8.29
N THR A 2 8.83 -18.36 -9.13
CA THR A 2 7.61 -18.93 -9.72
C THR A 2 7.86 -19.17 -11.20
N GLU A 3 7.61 -20.39 -11.67
CA GLU A 3 7.87 -20.85 -13.04
C GLU A 3 6.54 -21.14 -13.74
N GLN A 4 6.41 -20.72 -15.00
CA GLN A 4 5.32 -21.14 -15.87
C GLN A 4 5.79 -21.35 -17.31
N HIS A 5 5.22 -22.38 -17.93
CA HIS A 5 5.36 -22.65 -19.35
C HIS A 5 4.27 -21.87 -20.11
N ILE A 6 4.67 -21.09 -21.13
CA ILE A 6 3.72 -20.34 -21.95
C ILE A 6 3.01 -21.30 -22.91
N ASP A 7 1.68 -21.19 -23.02
CA ASP A 7 0.90 -21.93 -24.02
C ASP A 7 1.43 -21.59 -25.43
N PRO A 8 1.74 -22.59 -26.27
CA PRO A 8 2.24 -22.37 -27.62
C PRO A 8 1.31 -21.57 -28.55
N ALA A 9 0.03 -21.42 -28.21
CA ALA A 9 -0.91 -20.56 -28.93
C ALA A 9 -0.80 -19.06 -28.56
N THR A 10 -0.01 -18.71 -27.52
CA THR A 10 0.16 -17.33 -27.06
C THR A 10 0.98 -16.53 -28.07
N PRO A 11 0.46 -15.40 -28.60
CA PRO A 11 1.19 -14.60 -29.59
C PRO A 11 2.49 -14.03 -29.01
N LEU A 12 3.48 -13.83 -29.89
CA LEU A 12 4.73 -13.14 -29.54
C LEU A 12 4.41 -11.76 -28.94
N ASP A 13 4.88 -11.54 -27.72
CA ASP A 13 4.72 -10.26 -27.04
C ASP A 13 5.97 -9.90 -26.24
N ARG A 14 6.02 -8.65 -25.80
CA ARG A 14 7.06 -8.13 -24.92
C ARG A 14 7.01 -8.85 -23.57
N LEU A 15 8.18 -9.12 -23.00
CA LEU A 15 8.34 -9.78 -21.71
C LEU A 15 7.51 -9.10 -20.59
N ASP A 16 7.47 -7.76 -20.57
CA ASP A 16 6.67 -7.02 -19.58
C ASP A 16 5.15 -7.25 -19.68
N MET A 17 4.64 -7.55 -20.88
CA MET A 17 3.25 -7.90 -21.11
C MET A 17 3.01 -9.40 -20.89
N MET A 18 3.94 -10.24 -21.34
CA MET A 18 3.89 -11.69 -21.18
C MET A 18 3.82 -12.10 -19.71
N LEU A 19 4.63 -11.49 -18.84
CA LEU A 19 4.61 -11.75 -17.39
C LEU A 19 3.25 -11.44 -16.73
N VAL A 20 2.53 -10.46 -17.25
CA VAL A 20 1.19 -10.10 -16.75
C VAL A 20 0.13 -11.03 -17.32
N ALA A 21 0.21 -11.33 -18.62
CA ALA A 21 -0.71 -12.24 -19.30
C ALA A 21 -0.63 -13.67 -18.73
N SER A 22 0.57 -14.12 -18.33
CA SER A 22 0.79 -15.40 -17.64
C SER A 22 0.46 -15.35 -16.14
N GLY A 23 -0.01 -14.22 -15.60
CA GLY A 23 -0.34 -14.10 -14.17
C GLY A 23 0.87 -14.20 -13.21
N LEU A 24 2.10 -14.18 -13.73
CA LEU A 24 3.32 -14.23 -12.92
C LEU A 24 3.53 -12.92 -12.15
N VAL A 25 3.04 -11.79 -12.69
CA VAL A 25 3.17 -10.45 -12.09
C VAL A 25 1.85 -9.68 -12.23
N GLU A 26 1.40 -9.02 -11.15
CA GLU A 26 0.08 -8.35 -11.10
C GLU A 26 -0.07 -7.12 -12.02
N SER A 27 1.04 -6.49 -12.43
CA SER A 27 0.97 -5.30 -13.28
C SER A 27 2.21 -5.14 -14.15
N ARG A 28 2.02 -4.48 -15.29
CA ARG A 28 3.10 -4.19 -16.25
C ARG A 28 4.20 -3.34 -15.62
N ALA A 29 3.85 -2.39 -14.74
CA ALA A 29 4.83 -1.56 -14.05
C ALA A 29 5.73 -2.39 -13.11
N LYS A 30 5.14 -3.33 -12.36
CA LYS A 30 5.87 -4.29 -11.51
C LYS A 30 6.75 -5.21 -12.36
N ALA A 31 6.23 -5.70 -13.49
CA ALA A 31 7.00 -6.50 -14.44
C ALA A 31 8.22 -5.76 -14.97
N GLN A 32 8.07 -4.50 -15.40
CA GLN A 32 9.19 -3.67 -15.86
C GLN A 32 10.26 -3.45 -14.78
N ARG A 33 9.85 -3.26 -13.52
CA ARG A 33 10.76 -3.09 -12.39
C ARG A 33 11.57 -4.35 -12.13
N LEU A 34 10.90 -5.50 -12.01
CA LEU A 34 11.54 -6.79 -11.79
C LEU A 34 12.49 -7.14 -12.95
N ILE A 35 12.08 -6.91 -14.19
CA ILE A 35 12.95 -7.10 -15.35
C ILE A 35 14.21 -6.22 -15.21
N LYS A 36 14.07 -4.90 -15.03
CA LYS A 36 15.23 -4.00 -14.91
C LYS A 36 16.16 -4.35 -13.75
N ALA A 37 15.62 -4.90 -12.67
CA ALA A 37 16.36 -5.33 -11.49
C ALA A 37 17.05 -6.70 -11.66
N GLY A 38 16.88 -7.37 -12.80
CA GLY A 38 17.50 -8.68 -13.06
C GLY A 38 16.79 -9.85 -12.38
N HIS A 39 15.53 -9.66 -12.01
CA HIS A 39 14.70 -10.62 -11.28
C HIS A 39 13.83 -11.50 -12.19
N VAL A 40 14.00 -11.40 -13.50
CA VAL A 40 13.23 -12.19 -14.48
C VAL A 40 14.19 -12.97 -15.35
N ARG A 41 13.90 -14.26 -15.50
CA ARG A 41 14.58 -15.16 -16.42
C ARG A 41 13.64 -15.65 -17.51
N VAL A 42 14.19 -15.76 -18.71
CA VAL A 42 13.55 -16.41 -19.86
C VAL A 42 14.49 -17.52 -20.29
N ASP A 43 14.01 -18.77 -20.29
CA ASP A 43 14.83 -19.94 -20.65
C ASP A 43 16.12 -20.06 -19.83
N GLY A 44 16.04 -19.72 -18.55
CA GLY A 44 17.18 -19.72 -17.61
C GLY A 44 18.09 -18.49 -17.70
N GLU A 45 17.94 -17.61 -18.69
CA GLU A 45 18.75 -16.41 -18.85
C GLU A 45 18.09 -15.18 -18.20
N THR A 46 18.85 -14.44 -17.38
CA THR A 46 18.36 -13.17 -16.80
C THR A 46 18.18 -12.11 -17.89
N ILE A 47 16.96 -11.60 -18.01
CA ILE A 47 16.62 -10.54 -18.96
C ILE A 47 16.38 -9.23 -18.20
N THR A 48 17.05 -8.15 -18.64
CA THR A 48 16.92 -6.80 -18.04
C THR A 48 16.22 -5.77 -18.91
N LYS A 49 15.79 -6.18 -20.11
CA LYS A 49 15.10 -5.32 -21.08
C LYS A 49 13.59 -5.63 -21.09
N PRO A 50 12.71 -4.73 -20.62
CA PRO A 50 11.28 -5.03 -20.55
C PRO A 50 10.60 -5.27 -21.89
N SER A 51 11.12 -4.64 -22.95
CA SER A 51 10.64 -4.82 -24.32
C SER A 51 11.31 -6.00 -25.04
N PHE A 52 11.96 -6.91 -24.31
CA PHE A 52 12.49 -8.15 -24.88
C PHE A 52 11.34 -8.96 -25.46
N MET A 53 11.46 -9.41 -26.71
CA MET A 53 10.42 -10.19 -27.37
C MET A 53 10.56 -11.65 -26.96
N VAL A 54 9.57 -12.19 -26.27
CA VAL A 54 9.55 -13.60 -25.88
C VAL A 54 9.02 -14.40 -27.07
N LYS A 55 9.77 -15.43 -27.48
CA LYS A 55 9.38 -16.27 -28.62
C LYS A 55 8.15 -17.08 -28.24
N ALA A 56 7.12 -17.06 -29.08
CA ALA A 56 5.94 -17.90 -28.91
C ALA A 56 6.35 -19.38 -28.96
N GLY A 57 5.80 -20.19 -28.08
CA GLY A 57 5.93 -21.65 -28.16
C GLY A 57 6.60 -22.32 -26.98
N HIS A 58 7.80 -21.91 -26.57
CA HIS A 58 8.70 -22.77 -25.79
C HIS A 58 9.48 -22.04 -24.68
N SER A 59 9.14 -20.77 -24.40
CA SER A 59 9.89 -20.03 -23.39
C SER A 59 9.38 -20.32 -21.99
N GLU A 60 10.29 -20.78 -21.13
CA GLU A 60 10.07 -20.88 -19.70
C GLU A 60 10.28 -19.50 -19.06
N LEU A 61 9.25 -18.98 -18.41
CA LEU A 61 9.33 -17.73 -17.67
C LEU A 61 9.50 -18.03 -16.19
N ALA A 62 10.59 -17.56 -15.62
CA ALA A 62 10.81 -17.61 -14.18
C ALA A 62 10.90 -16.18 -13.64
N VAL A 63 10.07 -15.86 -12.66
CA VAL A 63 10.17 -14.60 -11.92
C VAL A 63 10.70 -14.92 -10.53
N ASP A 64 11.88 -14.39 -10.25
CA ASP A 64 12.35 -14.27 -8.89
C ASP A 64 11.77 -13.01 -8.29
N LYS A 65 10.59 -13.12 -7.68
CA LYS A 65 10.00 -11.97 -6.95
C LYS A 65 10.90 -11.51 -5.79
N GLY A 66 11.98 -12.23 -5.44
CA GLY A 66 12.94 -11.90 -4.39
C GLY A 66 12.29 -11.63 -3.03
N ASP A 67 13.01 -10.90 -2.17
CA ASP A 67 12.50 -10.23 -0.97
C ASP A 67 11.76 -8.92 -1.32
N ASP A 68 11.16 -8.81 -2.49
CA ASP A 68 10.42 -7.61 -2.87
C ASP A 68 9.09 -7.56 -2.11
N TYR A 69 8.60 -6.36 -1.83
CA TYR A 69 7.35 -6.18 -1.12
C TYR A 69 6.17 -6.65 -1.97
N VAL A 70 5.12 -7.15 -1.31
CA VAL A 70 3.94 -7.70 -2.00
C VAL A 70 3.26 -6.69 -2.90
N SER A 71 3.34 -5.39 -2.58
CA SER A 71 2.77 -4.31 -3.39
C SER A 71 3.67 -3.07 -3.44
N ARG A 72 3.43 -2.20 -4.43
CA ARG A 72 4.11 -0.89 -4.50
C ARG A 72 3.72 0.03 -3.35
N GLY A 73 2.58 -0.21 -2.70
CA GLY A 73 2.13 0.54 -1.54
C GLY A 73 3.19 0.54 -0.44
N ALA A 74 3.89 -0.59 -0.23
CA ALA A 74 4.97 -0.70 0.76
C ALA A 74 5.98 0.46 0.73
N TYR A 75 6.35 0.95 -0.44
CA TYR A 75 7.31 2.04 -0.58
C TYR A 75 6.81 3.39 -0.05
N LYS A 76 5.49 3.59 0.06
CA LYS A 76 4.90 4.76 0.70
C LYS A 76 5.15 4.73 2.20
N LEU A 77 4.88 3.60 2.84
CA LEU A 77 5.07 3.44 4.29
C LEU A 77 6.55 3.42 4.68
N LEU A 78 7.41 2.77 3.87
CA LEU A 78 8.86 2.87 4.04
C LEU A 78 9.35 4.32 3.96
N GLY A 79 8.87 5.07 2.96
CA GLY A 79 9.21 6.47 2.85
C GLY A 79 8.69 7.30 4.03
N ALA A 80 7.55 6.96 4.61
CA ALA A 80 7.06 7.61 5.83
C ALA A 80 7.98 7.37 7.02
N PHE A 81 8.42 6.12 7.25
CA PHE A 81 9.38 5.80 8.31
C PHE A 81 10.71 6.54 8.13
N GLU A 82 11.22 6.62 6.90
CA GLU A 82 12.44 7.37 6.60
C GLU A 82 12.24 8.88 6.81
N THR A 83 11.18 9.45 6.24
CA THR A 83 10.93 10.89 6.24
C THR A 83 10.66 11.43 7.65
N PHE A 84 9.93 10.68 8.47
CA PHE A 84 9.50 11.15 9.80
C PHE A 84 10.35 10.59 10.95
N ALA A 85 11.43 9.84 10.68
CA ALA A 85 12.34 9.36 11.72
C ALA A 85 12.87 10.51 12.60
N GLY A 86 13.22 11.65 11.99
CA GLY A 86 13.67 12.85 12.71
C GLY A 86 12.57 13.54 13.54
N ASN A 87 11.31 13.22 13.26
CA ASN A 87 10.13 13.71 13.97
C ASN A 87 9.66 12.76 15.07
N GLY A 88 10.38 11.66 15.33
CA GLY A 88 10.07 10.71 16.39
C GLY A 88 9.15 9.57 15.98
N LEU A 89 8.82 9.41 14.69
CA LEU A 89 8.17 8.20 14.21
C LEU A 89 9.15 7.03 14.37
N THR A 90 8.74 6.00 15.09
CA THR A 90 9.53 4.78 15.29
C THR A 90 9.04 3.67 14.38
N GLY A 91 9.87 2.65 14.17
CA GLY A 91 9.45 1.43 13.50
C GLY A 91 8.43 0.62 14.33
N PRO A 92 7.84 -0.42 13.75
CA PRO A 92 6.76 -1.20 14.37
C PRO A 92 7.24 -2.29 15.33
N GLU A 93 8.53 -2.31 15.69
CA GLU A 93 9.15 -3.41 16.44
C GLU A 93 8.39 -3.71 17.75
N SER A 94 7.98 -4.97 17.91
CA SER A 94 7.19 -5.47 19.04
C SER A 94 5.82 -4.81 19.23
N LEU A 95 5.33 -4.03 18.26
CA LEU A 95 4.02 -3.36 18.37
C LEU A 95 2.89 -4.20 17.80
N GLU A 96 1.72 -4.06 18.44
CA GLU A 96 0.44 -4.49 17.88
C GLU A 96 -0.09 -3.39 16.95
N CYS A 97 -0.22 -3.72 15.67
CA CYS A 97 -0.47 -2.76 14.60
C CYS A 97 -1.82 -2.99 13.92
N LEU A 98 -2.38 -1.94 13.33
CA LEU A 98 -3.55 -2.01 12.45
C LEU A 98 -3.22 -1.41 11.08
N ASP A 99 -3.42 -2.19 10.02
CA ASP A 99 -3.37 -1.74 8.63
C ASP A 99 -4.79 -1.56 8.09
N ILE A 100 -5.20 -0.31 7.85
CA ILE A 100 -6.54 0.05 7.35
C ILE A 100 -6.49 0.23 5.84
N GLY A 101 -7.16 -0.68 5.12
CA GLY A 101 -7.11 -0.76 3.66
C GLY A 101 -5.95 -1.64 3.19
N ALA A 102 -5.77 -2.78 3.84
CA ALA A 102 -4.61 -3.65 3.64
C ALA A 102 -4.45 -4.14 2.18
N SER A 103 -5.54 -4.28 1.43
CA SER A 103 -5.56 -4.72 0.04
C SER A 103 -4.74 -5.99 -0.19
N THR A 104 -3.66 -5.94 -0.97
CA THR A 104 -2.76 -7.09 -1.17
C THR A 104 -1.75 -7.31 -0.05
N GLY A 105 -1.74 -6.46 0.98
CA GLY A 105 -0.89 -6.57 2.17
C GLY A 105 0.41 -5.77 2.11
N GLY A 106 0.49 -4.72 1.30
CA GLY A 106 1.73 -3.96 1.10
C GLY A 106 2.25 -3.28 2.37
N PHE A 107 1.36 -2.64 3.13
CA PHE A 107 1.70 -2.01 4.40
C PHE A 107 1.89 -3.06 5.49
N THR A 108 1.01 -4.07 5.57
CA THR A 108 1.22 -5.25 6.43
C THR A 108 2.61 -5.88 6.27
N ASP A 109 3.09 -6.09 5.04
CA ASP A 109 4.42 -6.66 4.77
C ASP A 109 5.55 -5.77 5.34
N VAL A 110 5.42 -4.44 5.21
CA VAL A 110 6.37 -3.50 5.84
C VAL A 110 6.35 -3.60 7.36
N LEU A 111 5.16 -3.69 7.95
CA LEU A 111 5.00 -3.79 9.40
C LEU A 111 5.62 -5.08 9.95
N LEU A 112 5.31 -6.22 9.33
CA LEU A 112 5.85 -7.53 9.70
C LEU A 112 7.38 -7.57 9.62
N ARG A 113 7.95 -7.10 8.51
CA ARG A 113 9.41 -7.06 8.35
C ARG A 113 10.09 -6.07 9.29
N GLY A 114 9.37 -5.04 9.72
CA GLY A 114 9.80 -4.10 10.75
C GLY A 114 9.70 -4.67 12.18
N GLY A 115 9.26 -5.92 12.34
CA GLY A 115 9.22 -6.61 13.63
C GLY A 115 7.91 -6.42 14.41
N ALA A 116 6.80 -6.05 13.75
CA ALA A 116 5.48 -5.99 14.40
C ALA A 116 5.16 -7.31 15.12
N ALA A 117 4.67 -7.22 16.36
CA ALA A 117 4.27 -8.39 17.13
C ALA A 117 2.99 -9.04 16.57
N LYS A 118 2.05 -8.20 16.15
CA LYS A 118 0.82 -8.59 15.46
C LYS A 118 0.38 -7.49 14.52
N VAL A 119 -0.29 -7.85 13.42
CA VAL A 119 -0.93 -6.90 12.51
C VAL A 119 -2.36 -7.33 12.21
N VAL A 120 -3.35 -6.52 12.57
CA VAL A 120 -4.70 -6.65 12.02
C VAL A 120 -4.68 -6.03 10.62
N ALA A 121 -4.93 -6.84 9.60
CA ALA A 121 -5.03 -6.42 8.21
C ALA A 121 -6.51 -6.25 7.85
N LEU A 122 -7.02 -5.02 7.93
CA LEU A 122 -8.41 -4.69 7.71
C LEU A 122 -8.65 -4.22 6.28
N ASP A 123 -9.64 -4.81 5.61
CA ASP A 123 -10.09 -4.35 4.30
C ASP A 123 -11.60 -4.56 4.09
N VAL A 124 -12.21 -3.74 3.24
CA VAL A 124 -13.60 -3.91 2.78
C VAL A 124 -13.73 -5.00 1.72
N GLY A 125 -12.64 -5.29 1.00
CA GLY A 125 -12.56 -6.40 0.06
C GLY A 125 -12.44 -7.75 0.76
N HIS A 126 -12.55 -8.82 -0.01
CA HIS A 126 -12.42 -10.20 0.49
C HIS A 126 -11.26 -10.91 -0.20
N GLY A 127 -10.43 -11.60 0.59
CA GLY A 127 -9.39 -12.52 0.09
C GLY A 127 -8.37 -11.85 -0.83
N GLN A 128 -8.03 -10.58 -0.55
CA GLN A 128 -7.13 -9.79 -1.39
C GLN A 128 -5.66 -9.94 -1.00
N LEU A 129 -5.37 -10.34 0.24
CA LEU A 129 -4.01 -10.47 0.76
C LEU A 129 -3.19 -11.46 -0.08
N ASP A 130 -1.94 -11.10 -0.37
CA ASP A 130 -0.96 -12.03 -0.94
C ASP A 130 -0.83 -13.26 -0.01
N PRO A 131 -0.78 -14.49 -0.54
CA PRO A 131 -0.67 -15.70 0.29
C PRO A 131 0.48 -15.69 1.29
N ARG A 132 1.57 -14.97 1.02
CA ARG A 132 2.68 -14.84 1.98
C ARG A 132 2.29 -14.07 3.24
N ILE A 133 1.38 -13.11 3.09
CA ILE A 133 0.87 -12.28 4.18
C ILE A 133 -0.30 -12.99 4.87
N ALA A 134 -1.23 -13.54 4.09
CA ALA A 134 -2.41 -14.22 4.63
C ALA A 134 -2.07 -15.45 5.49
N ASN A 135 -0.93 -16.12 5.21
CA ASN A 135 -0.48 -17.30 5.95
C ASN A 135 0.53 -16.98 7.07
N ASP A 136 0.87 -15.71 7.29
CA ASP A 136 1.77 -15.32 8.39
C ASP A 136 1.03 -15.40 9.74
N GLU A 137 1.61 -16.09 10.72
CA GLU A 137 0.98 -16.29 12.03
C GLU A 137 0.80 -14.99 12.83
N HIS A 138 1.51 -13.93 12.46
CA HIS A 138 1.40 -12.61 13.10
C HIS A 138 0.26 -11.77 12.50
N VAL A 139 -0.36 -12.22 11.40
CA VAL A 139 -1.45 -11.50 10.74
C VAL A 139 -2.81 -11.99 11.22
N ILE A 140 -3.71 -11.03 11.46
CA ILE A 140 -5.13 -11.28 11.70
C ILE A 140 -5.88 -10.62 10.55
N GLU A 141 -6.37 -11.43 9.61
CA GLU A 141 -7.15 -10.92 8.48
C GLU A 141 -8.55 -10.52 8.93
N MET A 142 -8.92 -9.27 8.65
CA MET A 142 -10.24 -8.69 8.92
C MET A 142 -10.85 -8.18 7.60
N SER A 143 -11.13 -9.12 6.70
CA SER A 143 -11.71 -8.90 5.36
C SER A 143 -13.22 -8.65 5.40
N GLY A 144 -13.73 -7.87 4.45
CA GLY A 144 -15.15 -7.53 4.33
C GLY A 144 -15.66 -6.51 5.36
N VAL A 145 -14.75 -5.81 6.05
CA VAL A 145 -15.08 -4.93 7.17
C VAL A 145 -14.92 -3.47 6.77
N ASN A 146 -15.98 -2.68 6.97
CA ASN A 146 -15.91 -1.24 6.82
C ASN A 146 -15.33 -0.61 8.09
N ILE A 147 -14.17 0.03 7.98
CA ILE A 147 -13.53 0.71 9.12
C ILE A 147 -14.48 1.65 9.87
N ARG A 148 -15.45 2.28 9.18
CA ARG A 148 -16.42 3.20 9.81
C ARG A 148 -17.33 2.54 10.85
N GLU A 149 -17.45 1.22 10.81
CA GLU A 149 -18.33 0.42 11.67
C GLU A 149 -17.55 -0.25 12.81
N VAL A 150 -16.21 -0.13 12.83
CA VAL A 150 -15.35 -0.80 13.80
C VAL A 150 -15.35 -0.06 15.13
N GLU A 151 -15.59 -0.82 16.19
CA GLU A 151 -15.42 -0.42 17.57
C GLU A 151 -14.18 -1.07 18.19
N ALA A 152 -13.73 -0.54 19.33
CA ALA A 152 -12.52 -1.05 19.98
C ALA A 152 -12.63 -2.52 20.40
N ASP A 153 -13.84 -2.98 20.73
CA ASP A 153 -14.11 -4.36 21.16
C ASP A 153 -14.16 -5.35 19.99
N ASP A 154 -14.23 -4.87 18.74
CA ASP A 154 -14.11 -5.71 17.54
C ASP A 154 -12.66 -6.09 17.24
N LEU A 155 -11.70 -5.43 17.89
CA LEU A 155 -10.28 -5.67 17.73
C LEU A 155 -9.72 -6.53 18.88
N PRO A 156 -8.74 -7.39 18.60
CA PRO A 156 -8.09 -8.20 19.64
C PRO A 156 -7.24 -7.35 20.61
N TYR A 157 -6.92 -6.12 20.23
CA TYR A 157 -6.13 -5.16 20.99
C TYR A 157 -6.42 -3.73 20.54
N ARG A 158 -6.00 -2.75 21.35
CA ARG A 158 -5.90 -1.36 20.93
C ARG A 158 -4.54 -1.15 20.26
N PRO A 159 -4.47 -0.90 18.94
CA PRO A 159 -3.20 -0.83 18.23
C PRO A 159 -2.35 0.35 18.69
N ALA A 160 -1.06 0.10 18.89
CA ALA A 160 -0.05 1.11 19.21
C ALA A 160 0.51 1.80 17.95
N MET A 161 0.31 1.19 16.78
CA MET A 161 0.60 1.79 15.48
C MET A 161 -0.55 1.56 14.51
N ILE A 162 -0.99 2.61 13.82
CA ILE A 162 -2.03 2.53 12.80
C ILE A 162 -1.50 3.11 11.50
N VAL A 163 -1.65 2.35 10.42
CA VAL A 163 -1.32 2.81 9.06
C VAL A 163 -2.57 2.75 8.18
N SER A 164 -2.71 3.66 7.22
CA SER A 164 -3.87 3.66 6.32
C SER A 164 -3.56 4.09 4.89
N ASP A 165 -3.97 3.26 3.93
CA ASP A 165 -3.91 3.50 2.46
C ASP A 165 -5.29 3.29 1.80
N VAL A 166 -6.35 3.82 2.41
CA VAL A 166 -7.72 3.66 1.90
C VAL A 166 -7.98 4.41 0.59
N SER A 167 -8.91 3.91 -0.20
CA SER A 167 -9.37 4.55 -1.45
C SER A 167 -10.89 4.70 -1.44
N PHE A 168 -11.42 5.65 -2.21
CA PHE A 168 -12.87 5.91 -2.35
C PHE A 168 -13.59 6.35 -1.07
N ILE A 169 -12.84 6.72 -0.04
CA ILE A 169 -13.35 7.27 1.22
C ILE A 169 -12.42 8.41 1.63
N SER A 170 -13.00 9.47 2.18
CA SER A 170 -12.24 10.56 2.78
C SER A 170 -11.73 10.16 4.16
N LEU A 171 -10.48 10.50 4.48
CA LEU A 171 -9.89 10.26 5.79
C LEU A 171 -10.65 10.97 6.92
N THR A 172 -11.44 12.02 6.63
CA THR A 172 -12.25 12.68 7.66
C THR A 172 -13.34 11.77 8.23
N TYR A 173 -13.72 10.69 7.54
CA TYR A 173 -14.61 9.65 8.09
C TYR A 173 -13.87 8.53 8.82
N VAL A 174 -12.56 8.39 8.58
CA VAL A 174 -11.74 7.31 9.15
C VAL A 174 -11.06 7.77 10.44
N ILE A 175 -10.55 8.99 10.48
CA ILE A 175 -9.86 9.60 11.63
C ILE A 175 -10.67 9.51 12.94
N PRO A 176 -11.98 9.82 12.98
CA PRO A 176 -12.75 9.70 14.23
C PRO A 176 -12.78 8.27 14.78
N VAL A 177 -12.70 7.27 13.90
CA VAL A 177 -12.64 5.86 14.30
C VAL A 177 -11.25 5.52 14.82
N ILE A 178 -10.19 5.94 14.10
CA ILE A 178 -8.79 5.78 14.55
C ILE A 178 -8.61 6.31 15.97
N ALA A 179 -9.08 7.54 16.22
CA ALA A 179 -9.00 8.17 17.54
C ALA A 179 -9.70 7.35 18.65
N ARG A 180 -10.77 6.64 18.30
CA ARG A 180 -11.56 5.83 19.24
C ARG A 180 -10.91 4.47 19.54
N ILE A 181 -10.28 3.84 18.55
CA ILE A 181 -9.78 2.46 18.65
C ILE A 181 -8.30 2.38 19.05
N ALA A 182 -7.50 3.41 18.76
CA ALA A 182 -6.07 3.39 19.02
C ALA A 182 -5.74 3.34 20.52
N ALA A 183 -4.54 2.87 20.85
CA ALA A 183 -3.99 3.01 22.19
C ALA A 183 -3.54 4.47 22.45
N PRO A 184 -3.57 4.95 23.71
CA PRO A 184 -2.96 6.24 24.05
C PRO A 184 -1.49 6.29 23.63
N GLY A 185 -1.05 7.38 23.01
CA GLY A 185 0.31 7.52 22.47
C GLY A 185 0.58 6.76 21.17
N ALA A 186 -0.45 6.16 20.54
CA ALA A 186 -0.27 5.43 19.29
C ALA A 186 0.29 6.31 18.17
N GLN A 187 1.20 5.75 17.39
CA GLN A 187 1.76 6.40 16.19
C GLN A 187 0.90 6.09 14.97
N ILE A 188 0.48 7.14 14.26
CA ILE A 188 -0.49 7.02 13.17
C ILE A 188 0.12 7.59 11.89
N VAL A 189 0.15 6.78 10.83
CA VAL A 189 0.62 7.18 9.50
C VAL A 189 -0.52 7.05 8.50
N LEU A 190 -0.97 8.17 7.95
CA LEU A 190 -2.06 8.22 6.99
C LEU A 190 -1.57 8.66 5.63
N LEU A 191 -2.11 8.05 4.59
CA LEU A 191 -1.91 8.51 3.22
C LEU A 191 -3.10 9.37 2.77
N VAL A 192 -2.86 10.67 2.66
CA VAL A 192 -3.85 11.64 2.17
C VAL A 192 -3.86 11.59 0.65
N LYS A 193 -5.03 11.30 0.09
CA LYS A 193 -5.25 11.19 -1.36
C LYS A 193 -6.22 12.27 -1.81
N PRO A 194 -5.76 13.45 -2.29
CA PRO A 194 -6.62 14.58 -2.62
C PRO A 194 -7.85 14.21 -3.46
N GLN A 195 -7.71 13.27 -4.40
CA GLN A 195 -8.80 12.80 -5.25
C GLN A 195 -9.99 12.16 -4.49
N PHE A 196 -9.81 11.75 -3.25
CA PHE A 196 -10.89 11.24 -2.39
C PHE A 196 -11.36 12.25 -1.34
N GLU A 197 -10.69 13.40 -1.24
CA GLU A 197 -10.98 14.45 -0.25
C GLU A 197 -11.72 15.64 -0.87
N VAL A 198 -11.37 16.05 -2.09
CA VAL A 198 -11.88 17.30 -2.71
C VAL A 198 -13.32 17.22 -3.24
N GLY A 199 -13.96 16.05 -3.14
CA GLY A 199 -15.28 15.76 -3.69
C GLY A 199 -15.33 15.80 -5.22
N ARG A 200 -16.49 15.42 -5.79
CA ARG A 200 -16.63 15.24 -7.25
C ARG A 200 -16.35 16.51 -8.08
N ALA A 201 -16.63 17.69 -7.52
CA ALA A 201 -16.41 18.96 -8.21
C ALA A 201 -14.93 19.35 -8.30
N GLY A 202 -14.06 18.82 -7.43
CA GLY A 202 -12.62 19.07 -7.45
C GLY A 202 -11.83 18.12 -8.36
N LEU A 203 -12.51 17.17 -9.03
CA LEU A 203 -11.86 16.18 -9.89
C LEU A 203 -11.80 16.66 -11.34
N GLY A 204 -10.60 16.64 -11.91
CA GLY A 204 -10.33 16.87 -13.33
C GLY A 204 -10.57 15.62 -14.19
N LYS A 205 -9.95 15.60 -15.37
CA LYS A 205 -10.04 14.43 -16.27
C LYS A 205 -9.43 13.20 -15.60
N ASN A 206 -10.07 12.04 -15.79
CA ASN A 206 -9.64 10.76 -15.24
C ASN A 206 -9.54 10.71 -13.70
N GLY A 207 -10.19 11.63 -12.98
CA GLY A 207 -10.15 11.66 -11.51
C GLY A 207 -8.83 12.20 -10.94
N ILE A 208 -8.13 13.05 -11.69
CA ILE A 208 -6.88 13.69 -11.26
C ILE A 208 -7.17 15.06 -10.66
N VAL A 209 -6.53 15.39 -9.53
CA VAL A 209 -6.60 16.74 -8.94
C VAL A 209 -5.45 17.59 -9.47
N GLU A 210 -5.67 18.27 -10.61
CA GLU A 210 -4.65 19.09 -11.28
C GLU A 210 -4.32 20.39 -10.51
N ASP A 211 -5.32 20.97 -9.85
CA ASP A 211 -5.18 22.23 -9.09
C ASP A 211 -4.45 21.99 -7.76
N SER A 212 -3.28 22.60 -7.60
CA SER A 212 -2.47 22.50 -6.38
C SER A 212 -3.18 23.09 -5.16
N ALA A 213 -3.99 24.14 -5.32
CA ALA A 213 -4.74 24.73 -4.21
C ALA A 213 -5.84 23.79 -3.70
N LEU A 214 -6.39 22.94 -4.58
CA LEU A 214 -7.30 21.87 -4.16
C LEU A 214 -6.56 20.76 -3.41
N ARG A 215 -5.34 20.41 -3.83
CA ARG A 215 -4.51 19.41 -3.13
C ARG A 215 -4.08 19.87 -1.73
N GLU A 216 -3.61 21.11 -1.62
CA GLU A 216 -3.23 21.71 -0.34
C GLU A 216 -4.43 21.83 0.62
N ARG A 217 -5.59 22.23 0.10
CA ARG A 217 -6.83 22.27 0.89
C ARG A 217 -7.22 20.89 1.40
N ALA A 218 -7.14 19.85 0.56
CA ALA A 218 -7.42 18.49 1.00
C ALA A 218 -6.52 18.05 2.16
N LEU A 219 -5.21 18.34 2.08
CA LEU A 219 -4.29 18.07 3.19
C LEU A 219 -4.68 18.85 4.45
N HIS A 220 -4.94 20.15 4.32
CA HIS A 220 -5.34 21.00 5.44
C HIS A 220 -6.62 20.52 6.12
N ASP A 221 -7.64 20.12 5.35
CA ASP A 221 -8.91 19.65 5.90
C ASP A 221 -8.74 18.33 6.68
N VAL A 222 -7.86 17.44 6.20
CA VAL A 222 -7.52 16.19 6.90
C VAL A 222 -6.72 16.46 8.18
N VAL A 223 -5.75 17.38 8.12
CA VAL A 223 -4.97 17.81 9.31
C VAL A 223 -5.91 18.39 10.37
N ALA A 224 -6.80 19.32 9.98
CA ALA A 224 -7.76 19.92 10.90
C ALA A 224 -8.71 18.88 11.52
N CYS A 225 -9.13 17.89 10.73
CA CYS A 225 -9.94 16.78 11.23
C CYS A 225 -9.19 15.93 12.26
N ALA A 226 -7.91 15.62 12.01
CA ALA A 226 -7.06 14.89 12.95
C ALA A 226 -6.94 15.62 14.29
N GLU A 227 -6.59 16.90 14.26
CA GLU A 227 -6.44 17.72 15.46
C GLU A 227 -7.75 17.83 16.25
N GLN A 228 -8.89 17.99 15.56
CA GLN A 228 -10.21 18.03 16.19
C GLN A 228 -10.54 16.72 16.95
N HIS A 229 -10.01 15.59 16.50
CA HIS A 229 -10.25 14.27 17.10
C HIS A 229 -9.11 13.81 18.02
N GLY A 230 -8.23 14.73 18.44
CA GLY A 230 -7.21 14.46 19.45
C GLY A 230 -5.93 13.80 18.92
N LEU A 231 -5.76 13.74 17.60
CA LEU A 231 -4.48 13.36 16.98
C LEU A 231 -3.60 14.60 16.88
N ASP A 232 -2.45 14.55 17.53
CA ASP A 232 -1.43 15.59 17.40
C ASP A 232 -0.66 15.37 16.09
N VAL A 233 -0.91 16.21 15.09
CA VAL A 233 -0.25 16.10 13.79
C VAL A 233 1.18 16.60 13.91
N VAL A 234 2.16 15.69 13.80
CA VAL A 234 3.57 15.98 14.01
C VAL A 234 4.23 16.49 12.73
N ALA A 235 3.93 15.86 11.60
CA ALA A 235 4.54 16.19 10.31
C ALA A 235 3.67 15.75 9.13
N THR A 236 3.87 16.43 7.99
CA THR A 236 3.34 16.01 6.68
C THR A 236 4.45 16.07 5.63
N ALA A 237 4.35 15.28 4.58
CA ALA A 237 5.30 15.25 3.47
C ALA A 237 4.64 14.75 2.18
N ASP A 238 5.27 14.97 1.03
CA ASP A 238 4.85 14.33 -0.21
C ASP A 238 5.14 12.83 -0.16
N SER A 239 4.25 12.02 -0.73
CA SER A 239 4.50 10.58 -0.89
C SER A 239 5.67 10.35 -1.86
N PRO A 240 6.62 9.44 -1.56
CA PRO A 240 7.80 9.20 -2.41
C PRO A 240 7.44 8.57 -3.76
N ILE A 241 6.23 8.03 -3.90
CA ILE A 241 5.73 7.47 -5.14
C ILE A 241 4.39 8.12 -5.50
N ILE A 242 4.20 8.35 -6.79
CA ILE A 242 2.95 8.89 -7.32
C ILE A 242 1.86 7.82 -7.23
N GLY A 243 0.68 8.24 -6.79
CA GLY A 243 -0.52 7.41 -6.69
C GLY A 243 -0.98 6.87 -8.05
N THR A 244 -1.98 5.99 -8.01
CA THR A 244 -2.55 5.43 -9.24
C THR A 244 -3.12 6.56 -10.11
N HIS A 245 -2.97 6.43 -11.44
CA HIS A 245 -3.40 7.42 -12.43
C HIS A 245 -2.68 8.78 -12.39
N GLY A 246 -1.61 8.93 -11.58
CA GLY A 246 -0.77 10.13 -11.58
C GLY A 246 -1.13 11.16 -10.50
N ASN A 247 -2.00 10.83 -9.55
CA ASN A 247 -2.31 11.73 -8.44
C ASN A 247 -1.12 11.83 -7.47
N GLU A 248 -0.75 13.06 -7.12
CA GLU A 248 0.12 13.36 -5.99
C GLU A 248 -0.63 13.03 -4.69
N GLU A 249 0.05 12.35 -3.77
CA GLU A 249 -0.47 11.92 -2.47
C GLU A 249 0.44 12.46 -1.38
N TYR A 250 -0.09 12.67 -0.18
CA TYR A 250 0.70 13.14 0.97
C TYR A 250 0.75 12.10 2.07
N LEU A 251 1.85 12.08 2.80
CA LEU A 251 2.03 11.36 4.05
C LEU A 251 1.70 12.29 5.20
N LEU A 252 0.97 11.79 6.19
CA LEU A 252 0.69 12.48 7.45
C LEU A 252 1.09 11.58 8.60
N TYR A 253 1.91 12.10 9.51
CA TYR A 253 2.27 11.46 10.76
C TYR A 253 1.65 12.21 11.94
N ALA A 254 0.94 11.48 12.79
CA ALA A 254 0.34 11.99 14.01
C ALA A 254 0.53 11.02 15.19
N VAL A 255 0.31 11.53 16.40
CA VAL A 255 0.30 10.74 17.64
C VAL A 255 -1.03 10.96 18.36
N LEU A 256 -1.67 9.89 18.84
CA LEU A 256 -2.86 10.03 19.67
C LEU A 256 -2.47 10.55 21.07
N ARG A 257 -3.12 11.64 21.50
CA ARG A 257 -2.90 12.24 22.84
C ARG A 257 -3.40 11.37 23.99
#